data_AF-A0A9P6RBM4-F1
#
_entry.id   AF-A0A9P6RBM4-F1
#
_cell.length_a   1.000
_cell.length_b   1.000
_cell.length_c   1.000
_cell.angle_alpha   90.00
_cell.angle_beta   90.00
_cell.angle_gamma   90.00
#
_symmetry.space_group_name_H-M   'P 1'
#
loop_
_entity.id
_entity.type
_entity.pdbx_description
1 polymer ?
#
loop_
_entity_poly.entity_id
_entity_poly.type
_entity_poly.pdbx_seq_one_letter_code
_entity_poly.pdbx_strand_id
1 'polypeptide(L)' 'MNSVMVVFKAGTPDSEIENAIRDVKSQGGTITQRYTSALLGFAANVPDVGVQSLTAHPHVDYVEPDGEVSIYAEGLIKK' A
#
# COMPACT_ATOMS: atom_id res chain seq x y z
N MET A 1 0.18 2.86 -13.49
CA MET A 1 -0.51 2.72 -12.19
C MET A 1 0.15 1.54 -11.53
N ASN A 2 0.77 1.78 -10.38
CA ASN A 2 1.53 0.79 -9.62
C ASN A 2 0.66 0.33 -8.47
N SER A 3 0.50 -0.99 -8.33
CA SER A 3 -0.16 -1.58 -7.16
C SER A 3 0.88 -1.76 -6.07
N VAL A 4 0.66 -1.13 -4.92
CA VAL A 4 1.63 -1.08 -3.82
C VAL A 4 0.95 -1.28 -2.48
N MET A 5 1.69 -1.91 -1.56
CA MET A 5 1.38 -1.92 -0.14
C MET A 5 2.28 -0.90 0.58
N VAL A 6 1.66 -0.01 1.35
CA VAL A 6 2.35 1.01 2.16
C VAL A 6 2.16 0.66 3.63
N VAL A 7 3.27 0.44 4.33
CA VAL A 7 3.27 0.09 5.76
C VAL A 7 3.93 1.21 6.55
N PHE A 8 3.30 1.58 7.65
CA PHE A 8 3.74 2.64 8.56
C PHE A 8 4.36 2.03 9.81
N LYS A 9 5.27 2.79 10.41
CA LYS A 9 5.95 2.45 11.67
C LYS A 9 4.92 2.24 12.77
N ALA A 10 5.22 1.32 13.70
CA ALA A 10 4.40 1.10 14.88
C ALA A 10 4.21 2.40 15.69
N GLY A 11 2.99 2.66 16.15
CA GLY A 11 2.63 3.87 16.89
C GLY A 11 2.42 5.11 16.02
N THR A 12 2.44 4.99 14.70
CA THR A 12 2.04 6.08 13.79
C THR A 12 0.59 6.48 14.09
N PRO A 13 0.29 7.78 14.31
CA PRO A 13 -1.07 8.24 14.53
C PRO A 13 -1.95 7.96 13.31
N ASP A 14 -3.20 7.55 13.54
CA ASP A 14 -4.15 7.30 12.45
C ASP A 14 -4.32 8.54 11.56
N SER A 15 -4.23 9.76 12.12
CA SER A 15 -4.30 11.00 11.34
C SER A 15 -3.24 11.10 10.25
N GLU A 16 -2.01 10.60 10.50
CA GLU A 16 -0.93 10.61 9.50
C GLU A 16 -1.22 9.63 8.37
N ILE A 17 -1.80 8.48 8.69
CA ILE A 17 -2.19 7.47 7.70
C ILE A 17 -3.35 8.00 6.85
N GLU A 18 -4.35 8.66 7.48
CA GLU A 18 -5.46 9.29 6.76
C GLU A 18 -5.02 10.49 5.90
N ASN A 19 -3.96 11.21 6.31
CA ASN A 19 -3.33 12.24 5.47
C ASN A 19 -2.72 11.62 4.21
N ALA A 20 -1.90 10.58 4.36
CA ALA A 20 -1.29 9.89 3.22
C ALA A 20 -2.33 9.29 2.27
N ILE A 21 -3.44 8.74 2.80
CA ILE A 21 -4.56 8.25 1.99
C ILE A 21 -5.20 9.39 1.16
N ARG A 22 -5.39 10.57 1.78
CA ARG A 22 -5.92 11.75 1.07
C ARG A 22 -4.97 12.22 -0.02
N ASP A 23 -3.68 12.21 0.23
CA ASP A 23 -2.66 12.60 -0.76
C ASP A 23 -2.60 11.63 -1.94
N VAL A 24 -2.73 10.32 -1.69
CA VAL A 24 -2.84 9.33 -2.76
C VAL A 24 -4.08 9.60 -3.62
N LYS A 25 -5.24 9.85 -3.00
CA LYS A 25 -6.49 10.14 -3.72
C LYS A 25 -6.42 11.45 -4.50
N SER A 26 -5.81 12.49 -3.94
CA SER A 26 -5.68 13.80 -4.59
C SER A 26 -4.80 13.75 -5.84
N GLN A 27 -3.86 12.80 -5.89
CA GLN A 27 -3.01 12.53 -7.06
C GLN A 27 -3.67 11.60 -8.08
N GLY A 28 -4.94 11.20 -7.88
CA GLY A 28 -5.67 10.31 -8.78
C GLY A 28 -5.42 8.81 -8.52
N GLY A 29 -4.80 8.48 -7.39
CA GLY A 29 -4.68 7.09 -6.92
C GLY A 29 -5.96 6.60 -6.24
N THR A 30 -6.01 5.29 -5.97
CA THR A 30 -7.12 4.62 -5.29
C THR A 30 -6.62 3.74 -4.16
N ILE A 31 -7.38 3.64 -3.08
CA ILE A 31 -7.08 2.73 -1.97
C ILE A 31 -7.85 1.42 -2.20
N THR A 32 -7.15 0.30 -2.20
CA THR A 32 -7.73 -1.04 -2.41
C THR A 32 -7.99 -1.75 -1.09
N GLN A 33 -7.19 -1.48 -0.04
CA GLN A 33 -7.35 -2.08 1.28
C GLN A 33 -6.77 -1.19 2.39
N ARG A 34 -7.35 -1.22 3.60
CA ARG A 34 -6.83 -0.56 4.81
C ARG A 34 -6.46 -1.63 5.85
N TYR A 35 -5.30 -1.49 6.51
CA TYR A 35 -4.81 -2.37 7.57
C TYR A 35 -4.71 -1.62 8.89
N THR A 36 -5.41 -2.09 9.94
CA THR A 36 -5.51 -1.41 11.24
C THR A 36 -5.07 -2.27 12.42
N SER A 37 -4.45 -3.42 12.17
CA SER A 37 -4.14 -4.42 13.21
C SER A 37 -2.68 -4.88 13.15
N ALA A 38 -2.41 -6.06 12.57
CA ALA A 38 -1.06 -6.62 12.48
C ALA A 38 -0.10 -5.70 11.72
N LEU A 39 -0.63 -4.92 10.78
CA LEU A 39 0.06 -3.85 10.08
C LEU A 39 -0.78 -2.57 10.17
N LEU A 40 -0.08 -1.43 10.20
CA LEU A 40 -0.67 -0.11 10.03
C LEU A 40 -0.37 0.35 8.61
N GLY A 41 -1.40 0.53 7.78
CA GLY A 41 -1.18 1.00 6.42
C GLY A 41 -2.35 0.77 5.48
N PHE A 42 -2.04 0.73 4.19
CA PHE A 42 -3.01 0.51 3.13
C PHE A 42 -2.36 -0.05 1.86
N ALA A 43 -3.15 -0.74 1.05
CA ALA A 43 -2.81 -1.02 -0.35
C ALA A 43 -3.49 0.01 -1.27
N ALA A 44 -2.82 0.34 -2.36
CA ALA A 44 -3.28 1.36 -3.29
C ALA A 44 -2.81 1.11 -4.72
N ASN A 45 -3.60 1.58 -5.68
CA ASN A 45 -3.13 1.84 -7.03
C ASN A 45 -2.72 3.30 -7.12
N VAL A 46 -1.44 3.56 -7.39
CA VAL A 46 -0.87 4.91 -7.42
C VAL A 46 -0.30 5.25 -8.80
N PRO A 47 -0.34 6.52 -9.25
CA PRO A 47 0.45 6.96 -10.39
C PRO A 47 1.96 6.82 -10.09
N ASP A 48 2.79 6.72 -11.12
CA ASP A 48 4.23 6.49 -10.97
C ASP A 48 4.91 7.56 -10.10
N VAL A 49 4.50 8.82 -10.26
CA VAL A 49 5.00 9.95 -9.47
C VAL A 49 4.63 9.88 -7.98
N GLY A 50 3.59 9.14 -7.61
CA GLY A 50 3.11 9.04 -6.23
C GLY A 50 3.93 8.09 -5.36
N VAL A 51 4.64 7.13 -5.95
CA VAL A 51 5.41 6.12 -5.20
C VAL A 51 6.58 6.76 -4.44
N GLN A 52 7.32 7.67 -5.08
CA GLN A 52 8.47 8.34 -4.45
C GLN A 52 8.06 9.16 -3.21
N SER A 53 6.95 9.88 -3.28
CA SER A 53 6.43 10.66 -2.15
C SER A 53 6.09 9.79 -0.95
N LEU A 54 5.50 8.60 -1.18
CA LEU A 54 5.19 7.64 -0.13
C LEU A 54 6.46 7.11 0.54
N THR A 55 7.49 6.76 -0.24
CA THR A 55 8.77 6.27 0.30
C THR A 55 9.53 7.32 1.13
N ALA A 56 9.28 8.61 0.88
CA ALA A 56 9.92 9.71 1.62
C ALA A 56 9.15 10.10 2.90
N HIS A 57 7.95 9.57 3.12
CA HIS A 57 7.10 9.96 4.25
C HIS A 57 7.71 9.53 5.59
N PRO A 58 7.83 10.42 6.60
CA PRO A 58 8.60 10.14 7.82
C PRO A 58 8.06 8.98 8.66
N HIS A 59 6.76 8.72 8.56
CA HIS A 59 6.08 7.63 9.28
C HIS A 59 6.01 6.32 8.49
N VAL A 60 6.36 6.31 7.20
CA VAL A 60 6.39 5.08 6.41
C VAL A 60 7.60 4.25 6.84
N ASP A 61 7.37 2.95 7.02
CA ASP A 61 8.41 1.96 7.29
C ASP A 61 8.93 1.39 5.97
N TYR A 62 8.02 0.91 5.11
CA TYR A 62 8.35 0.47 3.77
C TYR A 62 7.17 0.58 2.80
N VAL A 63 7.50 0.55 1.51
CA VAL A 63 6.57 0.42 0.39
C VAL A 63 7.02 -0.78 -0.44
N GLU A 64 6.11 -1.69 -0.75
CA GLU A 64 6.40 -2.83 -1.62
C GLU A 64 5.36 -3.00 -2.74
N PRO A 65 5.69 -3.68 -3.84
CA PRO A 65 4.72 -4.06 -4.86
C PRO A 65 3.63 -4.99 -4.30
N ASP A 66 2.37 -4.70 -4.59
CA ASP A 66 1.23 -5.57 -4.24
C ASP A 66 1.06 -6.63 -5.34
N GLY A 67 1.73 -7.78 -5.15
CA GLY A 67 1.82 -8.85 -6.13
C GLY A 67 0.82 -9.98 -5.88
N GLU A 68 0.25 -10.52 -6.97
CA GLU A 68 -0.58 -11.72 -6.88
C GLU A 68 0.26 -12.95 -6.49
N VAL A 69 -0.26 -13.72 -5.53
CA VAL A 69 0.26 -15.05 -5.19
C VAL A 69 -0.80 -16.10 -5.52
N SER A 70 -0.36 -17.23 -6.07
CA SER A 70 -1.22 -18.38 -6.34
C SER A 70 -0.92 -19.53 -5.40
N ILE A 71 -1.90 -20.38 -5.15
CA ILE A 71 -1.69 -21.60 -4.37
C ILE A 71 -1.01 -22.66 -5.24
N TYR A 72 -0.08 -23.41 -4.65
CA TYR A 72 0.66 -24.44 -5.38
C TYR A 72 -0.25 -25.44 -6.12
N ALA A 73 -1.35 -25.86 -5.47
CA ALA A 73 -2.31 -26.79 -6.05
C ALA A 73 -2.97 -26.28 -7.34
N GLU A 74 -3.21 -24.97 -7.46
CA GLU A 74 -3.80 -24.37 -8.65
C GLU A 74 -2.86 -24.50 -9.87
N GLY A 75 -1.56 -24.35 -9.65
CA GLY A 75 -0.54 -24.57 -10.69
C GLY A 75 -0.44 -26.02 -11.16
N LEU A 76 -0.90 -26.98 -10.36
CA LEU A 76 -0.96 -28.39 -10.74
C LEU A 76 -2.19 -28.73 -11.58
N ILE A 77 -3.31 -28.01 -11.39
CA ILE A 77 -4.59 -28.27 -12.08
C ILE A 77 -4.63 -27.57 -13.45
N LYS A 78 -3.94 -26.44 -13.61
CA LYS A 78 -3.95 -25.63 -14.85
C LYS A 78 -2.94 -26.07 -15.93
N LYS A 79 -2.33 -27.26 -15.81
CA LYS A 79 -1.40 -27.85 -16.80
C LYS A 79 -2.12 -28.82 -17.72
#